data_AF-A0A3N5HE96-F1
#
_entry.id   AF-A0A3N5HE96-F1
#
_cell.length_a   1.000
_cell.length_b   1.000
_cell.length_c   1.000
_cell.angle_alpha   90.00
_cell.angle_beta   90.00
_cell.angle_gamma   90.00
#
_symmetry.space_group_name_H-M   'P 1'
#
loop_
_entity.id
_entity.type
_entity.pdbx_description
1 polymer ?
#
loop_
_entity_poly.entity_id
_entity_poly.type
_entity_poly.pdbx_seq_one_letter_code
_entity_poly.pdbx_strand_id
1 'polypeptide(L)'
;MNTTFRIPLTVGLGRCCAIAALAMVSMAAQAQSTGVAPEAKQILKASTDFLAGQQRFSAETRNTLEIVLKSGQKIEFNSTGRQSIQRPNKLRAERTGDLIDQVFVYDGQSLTLLNPQQNIFAQVAAPGTLEEMLDFARTKLDIVAP
;
A
#
# COMPACT_ATOMS: atom_id res chain seq x y z
N MET A 1 -0.87 66.50 -47.92
CA MET A 1 0.20 66.84 -46.96
C MET A 1 1.14 65.65 -46.87
N ASN A 2 2.41 65.89 -47.15
CA ASN A 2 3.53 64.94 -47.28
C ASN A 2 3.52 63.86 -46.17
N THR A 3 4.02 62.63 -46.36
CA THR A 3 5.46 62.36 -46.52
C THR A 3 5.69 60.90 -46.91
N THR A 4 6.67 60.68 -47.77
CA THR A 4 7.30 59.43 -48.21
C THR A 4 8.01 58.70 -47.07
N PHE A 5 7.90 57.36 -46.99
CA PHE A 5 8.89 56.52 -46.31
C PHE A 5 9.11 55.22 -47.10
N ARG A 6 10.33 55.04 -47.57
CA ARG A 6 10.88 53.76 -48.07
C ARG A 6 11.48 53.01 -46.89
N ILE A 7 11.48 51.67 -46.91
CA ILE A 7 12.55 50.76 -46.40
C ILE A 7 12.13 49.29 -46.63
N PRO A 8 13.09 48.36 -46.80
CA PRO A 8 13.00 47.22 -47.70
C PRO A 8 12.78 45.85 -47.04
N LEU A 9 12.58 44.88 -47.92
CA LEU A 9 12.60 43.43 -47.76
C LEU A 9 13.98 42.90 -47.27
N THR A 10 14.00 41.65 -46.77
CA THR A 10 15.14 40.78 -46.38
C THR A 10 15.57 40.91 -44.90
N VAL A 11 15.79 39.87 -44.09
CA VAL A 11 16.17 38.46 -44.30
C VAL A 11 15.52 37.60 -43.21
N GLY A 12 14.87 36.49 -43.58
CA GLY A 12 14.63 35.36 -42.70
C GLY A 12 15.84 34.42 -42.68
N LEU A 13 16.20 33.88 -41.51
CA LEU A 13 16.81 32.55 -41.31
C LEU A 13 17.22 32.26 -39.85
N GLY A 14 16.98 33.14 -38.87
CA GLY A 14 17.48 32.93 -37.50
C GLY A 14 16.56 32.17 -36.52
N ARG A 15 15.28 31.96 -36.86
CA ARG A 15 14.25 31.56 -35.87
C ARG A 15 13.83 30.09 -35.89
N CYS A 16 14.31 29.27 -36.83
CA CYS A 16 13.95 27.84 -36.87
C CYS A 16 14.86 26.95 -36.01
N CYS A 17 16.13 27.30 -35.80
CA CYS A 17 17.04 26.47 -34.98
C CYS A 17 16.74 26.54 -33.48
N ALA A 18 16.24 27.67 -32.97
CA ALA A 18 15.93 27.82 -31.55
C ALA A 18 14.69 27.01 -31.10
N ILE A 19 13.72 26.79 -32.00
CA ILE A 19 12.50 26.05 -31.68
C ILE A 19 12.77 24.53 -31.66
N ALA A 20 13.67 24.05 -32.52
CA ALA A 20 14.07 22.64 -32.54
C ALA A 20 14.81 22.20 -31.26
N ALA A 21 15.59 23.10 -30.64
CA ALA A 21 16.31 22.81 -29.41
C ALA A 21 15.39 22.64 -28.18
N LEU A 22 14.30 23.42 -28.08
CA LEU A 22 13.32 23.27 -26.98
C LEU A 22 12.44 22.01 -27.11
N ALA A 23 12.20 21.53 -28.33
CA ALA A 23 11.46 20.29 -28.56
C ALA A 23 12.25 19.05 -28.08
N MET A 24 13.57 19.02 -28.27
CA MET A 24 14.41 17.88 -27.84
C MET A 24 14.57 17.79 -26.32
N VAL A 25 14.57 18.92 -25.59
CA VAL A 25 14.59 18.91 -24.12
C VAL A 25 13.28 18.40 -23.54
N SER A 26 12.15 18.68 -24.20
CA SER A 26 10.83 18.20 -23.79
C SER A 26 10.66 16.69 -23.97
N MET A 27 11.26 16.12 -25.03
CA MET A 27 11.17 14.68 -25.31
C MET A 27 12.07 13.83 -24.39
N ALA A 28 13.19 14.38 -23.92
CA ALA A 28 14.04 13.74 -22.92
C ALA A 28 13.42 13.76 -21.50
N ALA A 29 12.64 14.79 -21.17
CA ALA A 29 11.91 14.88 -19.89
C ALA A 29 10.69 13.93 -19.81
N GLN A 30 10.22 13.39 -20.94
CA GLN A 30 9.10 12.45 -21.00
C GLN A 30 9.53 10.97 -21.01
N ALA A 31 10.83 10.69 -20.99
CA ALA A 31 11.34 9.32 -20.82
C ALA A 31 11.36 8.92 -19.33
N GLN A 32 10.24 9.12 -18.63
CA GLN A 32 10.04 8.50 -17.32
C GLN A 32 9.90 6.99 -17.57
N SER A 33 10.81 6.18 -17.05
CA SER A 33 10.72 4.73 -17.22
C SER A 33 9.37 4.24 -16.70
N THR A 34 8.54 3.66 -17.56
CA THR A 34 7.27 3.01 -17.21
C THR A 34 7.47 1.72 -16.38
N GLY A 35 8.71 1.40 -16.00
CA GLY A 35 9.07 0.23 -15.21
C GLY A 35 9.47 0.57 -13.77
N VAL A 36 9.23 -0.38 -12.86
CA VAL A 36 9.77 -0.32 -11.49
C VAL A 36 11.29 -0.35 -11.53
N ALA A 37 11.93 0.64 -10.92
CA ALA A 37 13.38 0.74 -10.83
C ALA A 37 14.01 -0.55 -10.24
N PRO A 38 15.12 -1.06 -10.79
CA PRO A 38 15.76 -2.28 -10.28
C PRO A 38 16.10 -2.21 -8.78
N GLU A 39 16.57 -1.05 -8.30
CA GLU A 39 16.87 -0.80 -6.89
C GLU A 39 15.63 -0.91 -6.00
N ALA A 40 14.48 -0.36 -6.43
CA ALA A 40 13.23 -0.48 -5.69
C ALA A 40 12.80 -1.95 -5.53
N LYS A 41 13.00 -2.78 -6.57
CA LYS A 41 12.76 -4.22 -6.49
C LYS A 41 13.70 -4.91 -5.49
N GLN A 42 14.97 -4.51 -5.47
CA GLN A 42 15.96 -5.07 -4.54
C GLN A 42 15.60 -4.77 -3.08
N ILE A 43 15.23 -3.53 -2.77
CA ILE A 43 14.83 -3.12 -1.41
C ILE A 43 13.56 -3.87 -0.95
N LEU A 44 12.57 -3.99 -1.85
CA LEU A 44 11.36 -4.75 -1.56
C LEU A 44 11.65 -6.23 -1.32
N LYS A 45 12.50 -6.84 -2.16
CA LYS A 45 12.92 -8.24 -2.00
C LYS A 45 13.65 -8.45 -0.68
N ALA A 46 14.61 -7.59 -0.33
CA ALA A 46 15.34 -7.71 0.93
C ALA A 46 14.42 -7.62 2.15
N SER A 47 13.47 -6.68 2.14
CA SER A 47 12.47 -6.53 3.21
C SER A 47 11.56 -7.76 3.34
N THR A 48 11.11 -8.31 2.23
CA THR A 48 10.21 -9.48 2.21
C THR A 48 10.93 -10.79 2.53
N ASP A 49 12.17 -10.98 2.04
CA ASP A 49 13.03 -12.12 2.39
C ASP A 49 13.30 -12.16 3.90
N PHE A 50 13.58 -11.00 4.50
CA PHE A 50 13.78 -10.89 5.95
C PHE A 50 12.56 -11.38 6.74
N LEU A 51 11.35 -10.91 6.41
CA LEU A 51 10.12 -11.32 7.08
C LEU A 51 9.75 -12.78 6.83
N ALA A 52 9.98 -13.28 5.61
CA ALA A 52 9.74 -14.67 5.23
C ALA A 52 10.66 -15.64 6.00
N GLY A 53 11.89 -15.23 6.30
CA GLY A 53 12.86 -16.01 7.06
C GLY A 53 12.51 -16.21 8.55
N GLN A 54 11.63 -15.37 9.13
CA GLN A 54 11.34 -15.43 10.56
C GLN A 54 10.38 -16.58 10.90
N GLN A 55 10.86 -17.58 11.63
CA GLN A 55 10.02 -18.72 12.04
C GLN A 55 9.10 -18.39 13.22
N ARG A 56 9.53 -17.49 14.11
CA ARG A 56 8.76 -17.01 15.25
C ARG A 56 9.00 -15.53 15.44
N PHE A 57 7.93 -14.76 15.59
CA PHE A 57 8.04 -13.34 15.89
C PHE A 57 6.74 -12.84 16.53
N SER A 58 6.86 -11.69 17.18
CA SER A 58 5.71 -10.92 17.66
C SER A 58 5.83 -9.48 17.20
N ALA A 59 4.69 -8.83 17.04
CA ALA A 59 4.61 -7.42 16.72
C ALA A 59 3.47 -6.77 17.51
N GLU A 60 3.67 -5.52 17.91
CA GLU A 60 2.62 -4.65 18.42
C GLU A 60 2.49 -3.47 17.43
N THR A 61 1.25 -3.16 17.04
CA THR A 61 0.93 -2.06 16.14
C THR A 61 -0.02 -1.10 16.83
N ARG A 62 0.14 0.19 16.54
CA ARG A 62 -0.83 1.24 16.88
C ARG A 62 -1.36 1.78 15.56
N ASN A 63 -2.65 1.61 15.35
CA ASN A 63 -3.31 1.85 14.08
C ASN A 63 -4.33 2.96 14.24
N THR A 64 -4.37 3.83 13.24
CA THR A 64 -5.29 4.96 13.16
C THR A 64 -6.02 4.88 11.83
N LEU A 65 -7.35 4.88 11.87
CA LEU A 65 -8.23 4.93 10.71
C LEU A 65 -8.95 6.27 10.68
N GLU A 66 -8.74 7.05 9.63
CA GLU A 66 -9.46 8.30 9.41
C GLU A 66 -10.55 8.14 8.34
N ILE A 67 -11.76 8.60 8.65
CA ILE A 67 -12.85 8.76 7.70
C ILE A 67 -13.10 10.25 7.48
N VAL A 68 -12.94 10.72 6.24
CA VAL A 68 -13.26 12.08 5.84
C VAL A 68 -14.71 12.15 5.37
N LEU A 69 -15.54 12.90 6.10
CA LEU A 69 -16.93 13.10 5.74
C LEU A 69 -17.07 14.06 4.55
N LYS A 70 -18.23 14.03 3.89
CA LYS A 70 -18.57 14.98 2.81
C LYS A 70 -18.53 16.44 3.28
N SER A 71 -18.70 16.70 4.58
CA SER A 71 -18.57 18.02 5.20
C SER A 71 -17.12 18.51 5.35
N GLY A 72 -16.13 17.63 5.12
CA GLY A 72 -14.71 17.90 5.36
C GLY A 72 -14.22 17.58 6.77
N GLN A 73 -15.11 17.18 7.68
CA GLN A 73 -14.71 16.73 9.02
C GLN A 73 -14.02 15.36 8.97
N LYS A 74 -13.00 15.17 9.80
CA LYS A 74 -12.34 13.89 10.00
C LYS A 74 -12.86 13.21 11.25
N ILE A 75 -13.19 11.93 11.14
CA ILE A 75 -13.43 11.04 12.28
C ILE A 75 -12.26 10.08 12.34
N GLU A 76 -11.61 10.00 13.49
CA GLU A 76 -10.48 9.12 13.74
C GLU A 76 -10.91 7.96 14.64
N PHE A 77 -10.47 6.74 14.31
CA PHE A 77 -10.61 5.56 15.14
C PHE A 77 -9.24 4.97 15.39
N ASN A 78 -8.92 4.73 16.67
CA ASN A 78 -7.67 4.14 17.08
C ASN A 78 -7.85 2.68 17.50
N SER A 79 -6.84 1.86 17.20
CA SER A 79 -6.77 0.49 17.67
C SER A 79 -5.34 0.03 17.87
N THR A 80 -5.13 -0.90 18.80
CA THR A 80 -3.88 -1.60 18.99
C THR A 80 -4.00 -3.01 18.41
N GLY A 81 -3.00 -3.43 17.66
CA GLY A 81 -2.84 -4.80 17.20
C GLY A 81 -1.71 -5.50 17.96
N ARG A 82 -1.90 -6.75 18.37
CA ARG A 82 -0.83 -7.60 18.90
C ARG A 82 -0.83 -8.92 18.18
N GLN A 83 0.26 -9.27 17.50
CA GLN A 83 0.39 -10.56 16.82
C GLN A 83 1.55 -11.36 17.41
N SER A 84 1.34 -12.66 17.53
CA SER A 84 2.38 -13.64 17.82
C SER A 84 2.25 -14.79 16.83
N ILE A 85 3.33 -15.05 16.11
CA ILE A 85 3.37 -16.00 15.01
C ILE A 85 4.41 -17.07 15.30
N GLN A 86 4.06 -18.31 15.00
CA GLN A 86 4.99 -19.41 14.89
C GLN A 86 4.66 -20.22 13.62
N ARG A 87 5.54 -20.13 12.64
CA ARG A 87 5.46 -20.93 11.42
C ARG A 87 5.71 -22.42 11.71
N PRO A 88 5.14 -23.33 10.92
CA PRO A 88 4.31 -23.04 9.75
C PRO A 88 2.85 -22.70 10.09
N ASN A 89 2.37 -22.92 11.31
CA ASN A 89 0.93 -23.17 11.50
C ASN A 89 0.30 -22.61 12.79
N LYS A 90 0.89 -21.59 13.40
CA LYS A 90 0.32 -20.94 14.59
C LYS A 90 0.30 -19.42 14.46
N LEU A 91 -0.85 -18.85 14.80
CA LEU A 91 -1.05 -17.41 14.93
C LEU A 91 -1.95 -17.15 16.12
N ARG A 92 -1.60 -16.12 16.88
CA ARG A 92 -2.55 -15.44 17.75
C ARG A 92 -2.48 -13.95 17.45
N ALA A 93 -3.61 -13.33 17.16
CA ALA A 93 -3.70 -11.91 16.88
C ALA A 93 -4.85 -11.27 17.66
N GLU A 94 -4.60 -10.12 18.27
CA GLU A 94 -5.61 -9.31 18.95
C GLU A 94 -5.76 -7.98 18.23
N ARG A 95 -6.99 -7.47 18.16
CA ARG A 95 -7.28 -6.10 17.77
C ARG A 95 -8.27 -5.51 18.76
N THR A 96 -7.82 -4.46 19.46
CA THR A 96 -8.64 -3.76 20.46
C THR A 96 -8.60 -2.27 20.17
N GLY A 97 -9.75 -1.64 20.07
CA GLY A 97 -9.88 -0.22 19.77
C GLY A 97 -11.32 0.27 19.78
N ASP A 98 -11.53 1.49 19.29
CA ASP A 98 -12.79 2.22 19.41
C ASP A 98 -13.99 1.49 18.80
N LEU A 99 -13.76 0.72 17.72
CA LEU A 99 -14.81 0.03 16.98
C LEU A 99 -14.83 -1.49 17.20
N ILE A 100 -13.79 -2.07 17.80
CA ILE A 100 -13.57 -3.50 17.68
C ILE A 100 -12.75 -4.06 18.84
N ASP A 101 -13.17 -5.23 19.31
CA ASP A 101 -12.43 -6.04 20.28
C ASP A 101 -12.54 -7.50 19.84
N GLN A 102 -11.44 -8.04 19.32
CA GLN A 102 -11.40 -9.35 18.67
C GLN A 102 -10.09 -10.07 18.92
N VAL A 103 -10.18 -11.40 19.09
CA VAL A 103 -9.02 -12.30 19.14
C VAL A 103 -9.14 -13.35 18.05
N PHE A 104 -8.12 -13.43 17.21
CA PHE A 104 -7.93 -14.48 16.22
C PHE A 104 -6.94 -15.51 16.75
N VAL A 105 -7.29 -16.79 16.63
CA VAL A 105 -6.42 -17.91 16.98
C VAL A 105 -6.41 -18.91 15.84
N TYR A 106 -5.21 -19.31 15.41
CA TYR A 106 -5.01 -20.38 14.45
C TYR A 106 -4.02 -21.39 15.03
N ASP A 107 -4.42 -22.66 15.03
CA ASP A 107 -3.71 -23.77 15.67
C ASP A 107 -3.09 -24.77 14.68
N GLY A 108 -3.24 -24.51 13.38
CA GLY A 108 -2.77 -25.35 12.29
C GLY A 108 -3.85 -26.20 11.63
N GLN A 109 -5.07 -26.18 12.18
CA GLN A 109 -6.22 -26.95 11.68
C GLN A 109 -7.48 -26.08 11.60
N SER A 110 -7.62 -25.09 12.50
CA SER A 110 -8.81 -24.26 12.60
C SER A 110 -8.44 -22.79 12.81
N LEU A 111 -9.20 -21.90 12.16
CA LEU A 111 -9.19 -20.46 12.44
C LEU A 111 -10.39 -20.13 13.33
N THR A 112 -10.12 -19.52 14.48
CA THR A 112 -11.12 -19.11 15.46
C THR A 112 -11.11 -17.60 15.60
N LEU A 113 -12.30 -16.99 15.60
CA LEU A 113 -12.53 -15.58 15.92
C LEU A 113 -13.40 -15.50 17.19
N LEU A 114 -12.85 -14.87 18.22
CA LEU A 114 -13.52 -14.59 19.48
C LEU A 114 -13.88 -13.10 19.56
N ASN A 115 -15.12 -12.79 19.95
CA ASN A 115 -15.53 -11.48 20.43
C ASN A 115 -15.62 -11.54 21.97
N PRO A 116 -14.65 -10.96 22.70
CA PRO A 116 -14.62 -11.03 24.16
C PRO A 116 -15.80 -10.31 24.81
N GLN A 117 -16.26 -9.18 24.26
CA GLN A 117 -17.34 -8.39 24.84
C GLN A 117 -18.66 -9.14 24.88
N GLN A 118 -18.94 -9.90 23.82
CA GLN A 118 -20.16 -10.69 23.71
C GLN A 118 -20.00 -12.12 24.22
N ASN A 119 -18.76 -12.55 24.53
CA ASN A 119 -18.41 -13.92 24.91
C ASN A 119 -18.90 -14.96 23.89
N ILE A 120 -18.75 -14.65 22.59
CA ILE A 120 -19.11 -15.54 21.49
C ILE A 120 -17.91 -15.78 20.58
N PHE A 121 -17.86 -16.97 19.96
CA PHE A 121 -16.83 -17.31 19.00
C PHE A 121 -17.41 -18.00 17.75
N ALA A 122 -16.68 -17.89 16.65
CA ALA A 122 -16.87 -18.66 15.45
C ALA A 122 -15.58 -19.40 15.12
N GLN A 123 -15.69 -20.63 14.59
CA GLN A 123 -14.56 -21.45 14.21
C GLN A 123 -14.83 -22.12 12.87
N VAL A 124 -13.80 -22.19 12.04
CA VAL A 124 -13.83 -22.87 10.74
C VAL A 124 -12.57 -23.70 10.56
N ALA A 125 -12.66 -24.79 9.81
CA ALA A 125 -11.48 -25.52 9.35
C ALA A 125 -10.63 -24.62 8.45
N ALA A 126 -9.31 -24.73 8.58
CA ALA A 126 -8.34 -23.93 7.85
C ALA A 126 -7.24 -24.83 7.25
N PRO A 127 -6.57 -24.39 6.16
CA PRO A 127 -5.39 -25.04 5.60
C PRO A 127 -4.26 -25.21 6.63
N GLY A 128 -3.25 -26.03 6.29
CA GLY A 128 -2.22 -26.48 7.23
C GLY A 128 -1.07 -25.49 7.47
N THR A 129 -0.97 -24.42 6.68
CA THR A 129 0.05 -23.39 6.84
C THR A 129 -0.56 -22.01 7.10
N LEU A 130 0.22 -21.13 7.73
CA LEU A 130 -0.13 -19.75 8.03
C LEU A 130 -0.45 -19.00 6.73
N GLU A 131 0.38 -19.15 5.72
CA GLU A 131 0.22 -18.48 4.43
C GLU A 131 -1.07 -18.92 3.73
N GLU A 132 -1.36 -20.22 3.67
CA GLU A 132 -2.60 -20.73 3.10
C GLU A 132 -3.83 -20.34 3.93
N MET A 133 -3.70 -20.34 5.27
CA MET A 133 -4.77 -19.88 6.16
C MET A 133 -5.08 -18.40 5.96
N LEU A 134 -4.07 -17.53 5.82
CA LEU A 134 -4.27 -16.11 5.56
C LEU A 134 -4.93 -15.87 4.18
N ASP A 135 -4.56 -16.65 3.18
CA ASP A 135 -5.21 -16.59 1.86
C ASP A 135 -6.67 -17.07 1.93
N PHE A 136 -6.92 -18.18 2.62
CA PHE A 136 -8.27 -18.69 2.88
C PHE A 136 -9.14 -17.67 3.63
N ALA A 137 -8.63 -17.07 4.71
CA ALA A 137 -9.36 -16.08 5.50
C ALA A 137 -9.79 -14.88 4.64
N ARG A 138 -8.89 -14.36 3.80
CA ARG A 138 -9.17 -13.22 2.92
C ARG A 138 -10.16 -13.58 1.81
N THR A 139 -9.92 -14.70 1.11
CA THR A 139 -10.64 -15.01 -0.14
C THR A 139 -11.97 -15.72 0.09
N LYS A 140 -12.14 -16.41 1.22
CA LYS A 140 -13.34 -17.21 1.52
C LYS A 140 -14.19 -16.63 2.65
N LEU A 141 -13.60 -15.91 3.59
CA LEU A 141 -14.31 -15.40 4.78
C LEU A 141 -14.42 -13.88 4.81
N ASP A 142 -13.75 -13.17 3.89
CA ASP A 142 -13.62 -11.70 3.92
C ASP A 142 -13.03 -11.20 5.25
N ILE A 143 -12.14 -12.00 5.84
CA ILE A 143 -11.43 -11.67 7.08
C ILE A 143 -10.01 -11.23 6.72
N VAL A 144 -9.68 -10.00 7.10
CA VAL A 144 -8.31 -9.49 7.04
C VAL A 144 -7.73 -9.54 8.44
N ALA A 145 -6.65 -10.30 8.61
CA ALA A 145 -5.90 -10.34 9.87
C ALA A 145 -5.45 -8.91 10.26
N PRO A 146 -5.53 -8.56 11.55
CA PRO A 146 -5.27 -7.20 12.04
C PRO A 146 -3.80 -6.80 11.93
#